data_AF-A0A519UB41-F1
#
_entry.id   AF-A0A519UB41-F1
#
_cell.length_a   1.000
_cell.length_b   1.000
_cell.length_c   1.000
_cell.angle_alpha   90.00
_cell.angle_beta   90.00
_cell.angle_gamma   90.00
#
_symmetry.space_group_name_H-M   'P 1'
#
loop_
_entity.id
_entity.type
_entity.pdbx_description
1 polymer ?
#
loop_
_entity_poly.entity_id
_entity_poly.type
_entity_poly.pdbx_seq_one_letter_code
_entity_poly.pdbx_strand_id
1 'polypeptide(L)' 'MEYQLPATGIRVKFSLVDLNQDVRRRRRFLKGRGVLPDYPVSQSLADFIGNRDAVLQAALQLIQQRAKL' A
#
# COMPACT_ATOMS: atom_id res chain seq x y z
N MET A 1 -9.33 -2.11 21.63
CA MET A 1 -9.95 -2.97 22.66
C MET A 1 -10.03 -4.38 22.10
N GLU A 2 -9.74 -5.39 22.92
CA GLU A 2 -9.73 -6.81 22.51
C GLU A 2 -10.72 -7.58 23.40
N TYR A 3 -11.66 -8.28 22.78
CA TYR A 3 -12.64 -9.13 23.45
C TYR A 3 -12.38 -10.59 23.08
N GLN A 4 -12.38 -11.48 24.07
CA GLN A 4 -12.24 -12.91 23.86
C GLN A 4 -13.57 -13.60 24.18
N LEU A 5 -14.09 -14.40 23.23
CA LEU A 5 -15.27 -15.22 23.48
C LEU A 5 -14.93 -16.32 24.49
N PRO A 6 -15.74 -16.50 25.55
CA PRO A 6 -15.55 -17.57 26.51
C PRO A 6 -15.52 -18.95 25.82
N ALA A 7 -14.69 -19.86 26.33
CA ALA A 7 -14.62 -21.27 25.94
C ALA A 7 -14.35 -21.58 24.45
N THR A 8 -14.02 -20.60 23.60
CA THR A 8 -13.75 -20.84 22.17
C THR A 8 -12.34 -20.45 21.71
N GLY A 9 -11.60 -19.66 22.51
CA GLY A 9 -10.29 -19.14 22.12
C GLY A 9 -10.33 -18.05 21.04
N ILE A 10 -11.52 -17.69 20.54
CA ILE A 10 -11.71 -16.66 19.52
C ILE A 10 -11.50 -15.27 20.13
N ARG A 11 -10.62 -14.47 19.52
CA ARG A 11 -10.33 -13.08 19.91
C ARG A 11 -10.76 -12.10 18.83
N VAL A 12 -11.50 -11.07 19.23
CA VAL A 12 -12.00 -10.01 18.36
C VAL A 12 -11.34 -8.70 18.77
N LYS A 13 -10.68 -8.04 17.82
CA LYS A 13 -10.07 -6.72 18.01
C LYS A 13 -10.83 -5.69 17.20
N PHE A 14 -11.25 -4.61 17.86
CA PHE A 14 -11.79 -3.44 17.19
C PHE A 14 -10.76 -2.30 17.24
N SER A 15 -10.41 -1.79 16.07
CA SER A 15 -9.63 -0.56 15.91
C SER A 15 -10.60 0.58 15.67
N LEU A 16 -10.86 1.36 16.72
CA LEU A 16 -11.56 2.64 16.63
C LEU A 16 -10.50 3.71 16.48
N VAL A 17 -10.47 4.35 15.32
CA VAL A 17 -9.51 5.43 15.03
C VAL A 17 -10.31 6.72 14.84
N ASP A 18 -10.19 7.64 15.79
CA ASP A 18 -10.60 9.02 15.57
C ASP A 18 -9.44 9.76 14.91
N LEU A 19 -9.66 10.18 13.65
CA LEU A 19 -8.60 10.68 12.79
C LEU A 19 -8.98 12.03 12.20
N ASN A 20 -8.45 13.08 12.81
CA ASN A 20 -8.48 14.43 12.25
C ASN A 20 -7.18 14.68 11.47
N GLN A 21 -7.24 14.60 10.14
CA GLN A 21 -6.09 14.86 9.28
C GLN A 21 -6.07 16.32 8.84
N ASP A 22 -4.96 17.00 9.06
CA ASP A 22 -4.69 18.31 8.47
C ASP A 22 -4.26 18.16 7.00
N VAL A 23 -5.23 17.79 6.15
CA VAL A 23 -5.03 17.61 4.71
C VAL A 23 -6.04 18.44 3.93
N ARG A 24 -5.55 19.14 2.91
CA ARG A 24 -6.42 19.88 1.99
C ARG A 24 -7.28 18.90 1.18
N ARG A 25 -8.59 18.90 1.44
CA ARG A 25 -9.56 18.12 0.64
C ARG A 25 -9.57 18.63 -0.81
N ARG A 26 -9.29 17.74 -1.77
CA ARG A 26 -9.41 18.04 -3.21
C ARG A 26 -10.38 17.04 -3.83
N ARG A 27 -11.31 17.51 -4.67
CA ARG A 27 -12.35 16.66 -5.31
C ARG A 27 -11.78 15.46 -6.08
N ARG A 28 -10.57 15.61 -6.65
CA ARG A 28 -9.86 14.56 -7.38
C ARG A 28 -9.29 13.43 -6.50
N PHE A 29 -9.13 13.67 -5.20
CA PHE A 29 -8.56 12.71 -4.25
C PHE A 29 -9.67 12.21 -3.33
N LEU A 30 -10.26 11.09 -3.72
CA LEU A 30 -11.34 10.45 -2.97
C LEU A 30 -10.80 9.90 -1.64
N LYS A 31 -11.52 10.15 -0.55
CA LYS A 31 -11.20 9.60 0.78
C LYS A 31 -11.23 8.07 0.70
N GLY A 32 -10.25 7.41 1.32
CA GLY A 32 -10.16 5.95 1.37
C GLY A 32 -9.55 5.28 0.14
N ARG A 33 -9.21 6.03 -0.92
CA ARG A 33 -8.61 5.47 -2.16
C ARG A 33 -7.11 5.17 -2.02
N GLY A 34 -6.45 5.70 -1.00
CA GLY A 34 -4.99 5.64 -0.85
C GLY A 34 -4.26 6.57 -1.85
N VAL A 35 -2.95 6.36 -1.99
CA VAL A 35 -2.11 7.05 -2.98
C VAL A 35 -2.03 6.17 -4.22
N LEU A 36 -2.37 6.74 -5.38
CA LEU A 36 -2.20 6.05 -6.65
C LEU A 36 -0.76 6.22 -7.13
N PRO A 37 -0.08 5.15 -7.60
CA PRO A 37 1.24 5.29 -8.18
C PRO A 37 1.16 6.01 -9.52
N ASP A 38 2.18 6.81 -9.84
CA ASP A 38 2.33 7.39 -11.18
C ASP A 38 2.62 6.29 -12.23
N TYR A 39 3.32 5.24 -11.83
CA TYR A 39 3.65 4.07 -12.64
C TYR A 39 3.10 2.81 -11.99
N PRO A 40 2.03 2.20 -12.53
CA PRO A 40 1.50 0.96 -12.00
C PRO A 40 2.44 -0.20 -12.33
N VAL A 41 3.18 -0.68 -11.33
CA VAL A 41 4.05 -1.85 -11.43
C VAL A 41 3.57 -2.87 -10.41
N SER A 42 3.32 -4.10 -10.87
CA SER A 42 2.89 -5.21 -10.02
C SER A 42 3.92 -6.32 -10.06
N GLN A 43 4.26 -6.87 -8.90
CA GLN A 43 5.12 -8.05 -8.81
C GLN A 43 4.32 -9.30 -9.20
N SER A 44 4.86 -10.11 -10.11
CA SER A 44 4.24 -11.39 -10.47
C SER A 44 4.66 -12.51 -9.51
N LEU A 45 3.93 -13.63 -9.53
CA LEU A 45 4.32 -14.83 -8.81
C LEU A 45 5.69 -15.35 -9.28
N ALA A 46 5.97 -15.31 -10.59
CA ALA A 46 7.25 -15.72 -11.14
C ALA A 46 8.40 -14.84 -10.64
N ASP A 47 8.16 -13.52 -10.52
CA ASP A 47 9.14 -12.60 -9.94
C ASP A 47 9.42 -12.95 -8.48
N PHE A 48 8.37 -13.22 -7.69
CA PHE A 48 8.52 -13.62 -6.29
C PHE A 48 9.33 -14.92 -6.14
N ILE A 49 8.95 -15.98 -6.87
CA ILE A 49 9.68 -17.27 -6.83
C ILE A 49 11.12 -17.10 -7.30
N GLY A 50 11.36 -16.23 -8.27
CA GLY A 50 12.68 -15.96 -8.84
C GLY A 50 13.52 -14.95 -8.06
N ASN A 51 13.07 -14.48 -6.89
CA ASN A 51 13.72 -13.39 -6.12
C ASN A 51 14.01 -12.14 -6.97
N ARG A 52 13.10 -11.80 -7.88
CA ARG A 52 13.16 -10.59 -8.71
C ARG A 52 12.23 -9.54 -8.14
N ASP A 53 12.77 -8.35 -7.90
CA ASP A 53 11.99 -7.19 -7.50
C ASP A 53 11.61 -6.36 -8.73
N ALA A 54 10.40 -6.60 -9.25
CA ALA A 54 9.88 -5.90 -10.42
C ALA A 54 9.73 -4.39 -10.18
N VAL A 55 9.42 -3.98 -8.95
CA VAL A 55 9.20 -2.56 -8.60
C VAL A 55 10.53 -1.82 -8.57
N LEU A 56 11.55 -2.40 -7.94
CA LEU A 56 12.90 -1.82 -7.90
C LEU A 56 13.50 -1.73 -9.30
N GLN A 57 13.37 -2.78 -10.12
CA GLN A 57 13.87 -2.78 -11.48
C GLN A 57 13.22 -1.68 -12.33
N ALA A 58 11.90 -1.53 -12.25
CA ALA A 58 11.18 -0.47 -12.94
C ALA A 58 11.63 0.93 -12.48
N ALA A 59 11.83 1.12 -11.17
CA ALA A 59 12.34 2.38 -10.62
C ALA A 59 13.74 2.73 -11.17
N LEU A 60 14.66 1.76 -11.20
CA LEU A 60 16.01 1.95 -11.75
C LEU A 60 15.97 2.31 -13.24
N GLN A 61 15.10 1.67 -14.03
CA GLN A 61 14.91 2.00 -15.45
C GLN A 61 14.40 3.43 -15.64
N LEU A 62 13.41 3.85 -14.85
CA LEU A 62 12.87 5.22 -14.90
C LEU A 62 13.93 6.27 -14.55
N ILE A 63 14.77 6.00 -13.54
CA ILE A 63 15.88 6.87 -13.15
C ILE A 63 16.89 7.00 -14.30
N GLN A 64 17.27 5.87 -14.91
CA GLN A 64 18.20 5.87 -16.05
C GLN A 64 17.64 6.60 -17.27
N GLN A 65 16.35 6.45 -17.57
CA GLN A 65 15.70 7.17 -18.67
C GLN A 65 15.70 8.68 -18.42
N ARG A 66 15.43 9.11 -17.18
CA ARG A 66 15.51 10.53 -16.80
C ARG A 66 16.92 11.09 -16.86
N ALA A 67 17.94 10.32 -16.50
CA ALA A 67 19.33 10.77 -16.48
C ALA A 67 19.98 10.85 -17.87
N LYS A 68 19.36 10.27 -18.91
CA LYS A 68 19.82 10.34 -20.30
C LYS A 68 19.25 11.54 -21.08
N LEU A 69 18.37 12.32 -20.45
CA LEU A 69 17.83 13.59 -20.94
C LEU A 69 18.65 14.75 -20.38
#